data_AF-A0A965REB8-F1
#
_entry.id   AF-A0A965REB8-F1
#
_cell.length_a   1.000
_cell.length_b   1.000
_cell.length_c   1.000
_cell.angle_alpha   90.00
_cell.angle_beta   90.00
_cell.angle_gamma   90.00
#
_symmetry.space_group_name_H-M   'P 1'
#
loop_
_entity.id
_entity.type
_entity.pdbx_description
1 polymer ?
#
loop_
_entity_poly.entity_id
_entity_poly.type
_entity_poly.pdbx_seq_one_letter_code
_entity_poly.pdbx_strand_id
1 'polypeptide(L)'
;EAFGWGNPSLGHTLRSETIRAEREGPDRGAYLRASLNLWITVSRGWIEHGRWAQLQHSGTIPPGGVVAVEVSMDESRMFAVRAVPIEDGKTAVTVEFVAETHAELWAKLTELAKDPSIKFAFSPTIDVHAPALFERRRVVVGYGEILKYTPVVRQMIAEGRLVHDGSAMLAEHVNRAVVVKTQGSIAVSSQKSPGPIELCRTMIWASALAARPRASGKPALVVIAN
;
A
#
# COMPACT_ATOMS: atom_id res chain seq x y z
N GLU A 1 12.08 10.09 38.22
CA GLU A 1 12.82 8.83 38.49
C GLU A 1 12.55 7.70 37.50
N ALA A 2 11.32 7.49 37.00
CA ALA A 2 11.01 6.35 36.10
C ALA A 2 11.73 6.33 34.74
N PHE A 3 12.26 7.46 34.25
CA PHE A 3 12.93 7.53 32.93
C PHE A 3 14.23 6.70 32.85
N GLY A 4 15.01 6.61 33.94
CA GLY A 4 16.28 5.87 33.97
C GLY A 4 16.13 4.36 33.80
N TRP A 5 14.95 3.81 34.08
CA TRP A 5 14.66 2.38 33.98
C TRP A 5 14.23 1.96 32.56
N GLY A 6 13.77 2.90 31.73
CA GLY A 6 13.35 2.61 30.35
C GLY A 6 14.53 2.46 29.38
N ASN A 7 15.66 3.11 29.67
CA ASN A 7 16.89 2.93 28.89
C ASN A 7 18.12 2.93 29.82
N PRO A 8 18.80 1.78 29.99
CA PRO A 8 19.97 1.66 30.87
C PRO A 8 21.14 2.60 30.52
N SER A 9 21.14 3.17 29.32
CA SER A 9 22.16 4.14 28.87
C SER A 9 21.89 5.56 29.36
N LEU A 10 20.69 5.86 29.87
CA LEU A 10 20.28 7.21 30.25
C LEU A 10 21.02 7.69 31.51
N GLY A 11 21.66 8.85 31.41
CA GLY A 11 22.51 9.42 32.47
C GLY A 11 23.97 8.96 32.40
N HIS A 12 24.28 8.03 31.50
CA HIS A 12 25.64 7.56 31.22
C HIS A 12 26.07 8.00 29.81
N THR A 13 25.76 7.18 28.81
CA THR A 13 26.12 7.42 27.40
C THR A 13 25.02 8.12 26.61
N LEU A 14 23.80 8.21 27.15
CA LEU A 14 22.66 8.92 26.57
C LEU A 14 22.16 10.01 27.53
N ARG A 15 21.96 11.24 27.03
CA ARG A 15 21.47 12.38 27.83
C ARG A 15 19.99 12.64 27.59
N SER A 16 19.29 13.18 28.60
CA SER A 16 17.86 13.53 28.48
C SER A 16 17.57 14.54 27.38
N GLU A 17 18.50 15.46 27.13
CA GLU A 17 18.42 16.44 26.03
C GLU A 17 18.49 15.74 24.67
N THR A 18 19.37 14.74 24.52
CA THR A 18 19.47 13.90 23.31
C THR A 18 18.16 13.18 23.04
N ILE A 19 17.54 12.58 24.07
CA ILE A 19 16.24 11.90 23.94
C ILE A 19 15.15 12.87 23.46
N ARG A 20 15.12 14.10 23.98
CA ARG A 20 14.14 15.12 23.54
C ARG A 20 14.39 15.54 22.09
N ALA A 21 15.65 15.79 21.72
CA ALA A 21 16.02 16.14 20.36
C ALA A 21 15.69 15.01 19.35
N GLU A 22 15.98 13.75 19.69
CA GLU A 22 15.65 12.61 18.83
C GLU A 22 14.14 12.38 18.73
N ARG A 23 13.36 12.64 19.79
CA ARG A 23 11.89 12.56 19.76
C ARG A 23 11.28 13.54 18.76
N GLU A 24 11.83 14.74 18.68
CA GLU A 24 11.40 15.80 17.76
C GLU A 24 11.97 15.62 16.35
N GLY A 25 12.99 14.77 16.21
CA GLY A 25 13.61 14.45 14.94
C GLY A 25 12.68 13.67 13.99
N PRO A 26 12.97 13.71 12.68
CA PRO A 26 12.11 13.09 11.66
C PRO A 26 12.24 11.55 11.62
N ASP A 27 13.26 10.96 12.23
CA ASP A 27 13.48 9.50 12.24
C ASP A 27 12.92 8.86 13.53
N ARG A 28 11.59 8.71 13.54
CA ARG A 28 10.85 8.06 14.63
C ARG A 28 11.40 6.66 14.95
N GLY A 29 11.83 5.90 13.94
CA GLY A 29 12.34 4.53 14.13
C GLY A 29 13.72 4.50 14.80
N ALA A 30 14.59 5.44 14.50
CA ALA A 30 15.85 5.61 15.21
C ALA A 30 15.60 5.98 16.68
N TYR A 31 14.69 6.91 16.95
CA TYR A 31 14.31 7.27 18.32
C TYR A 31 13.78 6.08 19.12
N LEU A 32 12.83 5.32 18.58
CA LEU A 32 12.25 4.15 19.27
C LEU A 32 13.32 3.11 19.63
N ARG A 33 14.27 2.84 18.73
CA ARG A 33 15.35 1.86 18.98
C ARG A 33 16.44 2.38 19.89
N ALA A 34 17.02 3.54 19.56
CA ALA A 34 18.24 4.05 20.19
C ALA A 34 17.92 4.73 21.54
N SER A 35 16.83 5.49 21.59
CA SER A 35 16.45 6.26 22.77
C SER A 35 15.53 5.49 23.71
N LEU A 36 14.67 4.60 23.21
CA LEU A 36 13.70 3.86 24.05
C LEU A 36 13.95 2.34 24.14
N ASN A 37 14.99 1.81 23.48
CA ASN A 37 15.29 0.37 23.41
C ASN A 37 14.09 -0.49 22.97
N LEU A 38 13.20 0.06 22.15
CA LEU A 38 12.05 -0.67 21.64
C LEU A 38 12.45 -1.44 20.38
N TRP A 39 11.97 -2.67 20.29
CA TRP A 39 12.05 -3.43 19.07
C TRP A 39 11.08 -2.83 18.04
N ILE A 40 11.55 -2.57 16.83
CA ILE A 40 10.73 -2.13 15.70
C ILE A 40 10.86 -3.12 14.56
N THR A 41 9.78 -3.30 13.80
CA THR A 41 9.70 -4.29 12.72
C THR A 41 10.73 -4.07 11.62
N VAL A 42 10.99 -2.81 11.23
CA VAL A 42 11.98 -2.44 10.22
C VAL A 42 12.57 -1.05 10.48
N SER A 43 13.88 -0.89 10.24
CA SER A 43 14.59 0.39 10.39
C SER A 43 14.51 1.29 9.15
N ARG A 44 14.24 0.73 7.97
CA ARG A 44 14.07 1.45 6.69
C ARG A 44 12.66 1.24 6.13
N GLY A 45 11.66 1.37 7.00
CA GLY A 45 10.26 1.30 6.61
C GLY A 45 9.95 2.32 5.51
N TRP A 46 9.10 1.93 4.56
CA TRP A 46 8.74 2.83 3.46
C TRP A 46 7.76 3.94 3.87
N ILE A 47 7.10 3.80 5.02
CA ILE A 47 6.24 4.80 5.66
C ILE A 47 6.71 5.06 7.10
N GLU A 48 6.24 6.15 7.69
CA GLU A 48 6.50 6.46 9.09
C GLU A 48 5.85 5.43 10.04
N HIS A 49 6.57 5.08 11.10
CA HIS A 49 6.10 4.12 12.09
C HIS A 49 4.80 4.58 12.75
N GLY A 50 3.80 3.68 12.83
CA GLY A 50 2.51 3.98 13.43
C GLY A 50 1.55 4.78 12.53
N ARG A 51 2.01 5.32 11.39
CA ARG A 51 1.14 6.10 10.49
C ARG A 51 0.00 5.27 9.94
N TRP A 52 0.26 4.02 9.55
CA TRP A 52 -0.78 3.14 9.00
C TRP A 52 -1.95 2.95 9.97
N ALA A 53 -1.66 2.68 11.25
CA ALA A 53 -2.69 2.43 12.26
C ALA A 53 -3.67 3.60 12.47
N GLN A 54 -3.28 4.82 12.10
CA GLN A 54 -4.12 6.02 12.21
C GLN A 54 -5.10 6.18 11.04
N LEU A 55 -4.96 5.36 9.98
CA LEU A 55 -5.67 5.52 8.72
C LEU A 55 -6.79 4.49 8.53
N GLN A 56 -7.24 3.89 9.63
CA GLN A 56 -8.38 2.99 9.58
C GLN A 56 -9.65 3.78 9.23
N HIS A 57 -10.36 3.30 8.22
CA HIS A 57 -11.67 3.76 7.84
C HIS A 57 -12.72 3.11 8.76
N SER A 58 -13.64 3.90 9.30
CA SER A 58 -14.71 3.43 10.17
C SER A 58 -15.99 3.00 9.44
N GLY A 59 -16.15 3.40 8.17
CA GLY A 59 -17.31 3.10 7.35
C GLY A 59 -17.17 1.83 6.52
N THR A 60 -18.22 1.50 5.78
CA THR A 60 -18.19 0.42 4.79
C THR A 60 -17.50 0.88 3.52
N ILE A 61 -16.56 0.08 3.01
CA ILE A 61 -15.92 0.35 1.73
C ILE A 61 -16.89 -0.03 0.60
N PRO A 62 -17.30 0.93 -0.27
CA PRO A 62 -18.27 0.67 -1.33
C PRO A 62 -17.74 -0.32 -2.38
N PRO A 63 -18.62 -0.93 -3.21
CA PRO A 63 -18.21 -1.79 -4.32
C PRO A 63 -17.50 -1.01 -5.44
N GLY A 64 -17.02 -1.72 -6.47
CA GLY A 64 -16.29 -1.15 -7.60
C GLY A 64 -14.80 -0.93 -7.32
N GLY A 65 -14.18 -0.06 -8.13
CA GLY A 65 -12.78 0.37 -7.97
C GLY A 65 -11.77 -0.41 -8.82
N VAL A 66 -10.57 -0.61 -8.28
CA VAL A 66 -9.48 -1.35 -8.92
C VAL A 66 -9.07 -2.52 -8.03
N VAL A 67 -9.05 -3.72 -8.58
CA VAL A 67 -8.52 -4.93 -7.92
C VAL A 67 -7.15 -5.24 -8.52
N ALA A 68 -6.11 -5.15 -7.71
CA ALA A 68 -4.75 -5.53 -8.11
C ALA A 68 -4.41 -6.92 -7.58
N VAL A 69 -3.75 -7.72 -8.41
CA VAL A 69 -3.43 -9.12 -8.12
C VAL A 69 -1.97 -9.39 -8.43
N GLU A 70 -1.30 -10.06 -7.50
CA GLU A 70 0.06 -10.57 -7.66
C GLU A 70 0.17 -11.98 -7.10
N VAL A 71 1.24 -12.66 -7.48
CA VAL A 71 1.65 -13.95 -6.93
C VAL A 71 2.85 -13.77 -6.00
N SER A 72 2.99 -14.62 -4.99
CA SER A 72 4.20 -14.68 -4.17
C SER A 72 5.42 -15.05 -5.00
N MET A 73 6.60 -14.71 -4.47
CA MET A 73 7.89 -15.04 -5.11
C MET A 73 8.12 -16.54 -5.31
N ASP A 74 7.53 -17.38 -4.45
CA ASP A 74 7.58 -18.84 -4.52
C ASP A 74 6.38 -19.46 -5.23
N GLU A 75 5.52 -18.63 -5.81
CA GLU A 75 4.30 -19.03 -6.55
C GLU A 75 3.26 -19.82 -5.75
N SER A 76 3.41 -19.89 -4.42
CA SER A 76 2.52 -20.64 -3.54
C SER A 76 1.17 -19.97 -3.30
N ARG A 77 1.09 -18.64 -3.39
CA ARG A 77 -0.12 -17.87 -3.05
C ARG A 77 -0.31 -16.68 -3.98
N MET A 78 -1.56 -16.36 -4.27
CA MET A 78 -1.95 -15.17 -5.03
C MET A 78 -2.72 -14.21 -4.12
N PHE A 79 -2.35 -12.93 -4.17
CA PHE A 79 -2.83 -11.90 -3.26
C PHE A 79 -3.59 -10.85 -4.06
N ALA A 80 -4.79 -10.49 -3.59
CA ALA A 80 -5.62 -9.46 -4.20
C ALA A 80 -5.95 -8.35 -3.21
N VAL A 81 -5.73 -7.11 -3.62
CA VAL A 81 -6.15 -5.90 -2.89
C VAL A 81 -7.07 -5.08 -3.77
N ARG A 82 -8.17 -4.60 -3.19
CA ARG A 82 -9.11 -3.69 -3.85
C ARG A 82 -8.94 -2.28 -3.32
N ALA A 83 -8.93 -1.30 -4.22
CA ALA A 83 -8.88 0.12 -3.91
C ALA A 83 -10.06 0.85 -4.57
N VAL A 84 -10.75 1.69 -3.80
CA VAL A 84 -11.95 2.40 -4.26
C VAL A 84 -11.85 3.87 -3.87
N PRO A 85 -12.04 4.82 -4.81
CA PRO A 85 -12.22 6.22 -4.45
C PRO A 85 -13.48 6.37 -3.59
N ILE A 86 -13.35 7.04 -2.46
CA ILE A 86 -14.46 7.40 -1.58
C ILE A 86 -14.57 8.93 -1.51
N GLU A 87 -15.47 9.43 -0.69
CA GLU A 87 -15.68 10.86 -0.47
C GLU A 87 -14.40 11.57 0.05
N ASP A 88 -14.40 12.90 -0.03
CA ASP A 88 -13.30 13.77 0.43
C ASP A 88 -11.96 13.53 -0.27
N GLY A 89 -11.97 13.00 -1.50
CA GLY A 89 -10.75 12.77 -2.27
C GLY A 89 -9.82 11.71 -1.66
N LYS A 90 -10.39 10.82 -0.83
CA LYS A 90 -9.71 9.66 -0.25
C LYS A 90 -9.90 8.43 -1.12
N THR A 91 -9.01 7.46 -0.94
CA THR A 91 -9.12 6.11 -1.50
C THR A 91 -9.12 5.12 -0.35
N ALA A 92 -10.11 4.24 -0.30
CA ALA A 92 -10.18 3.15 0.67
C ALA A 92 -9.60 1.87 0.07
N VAL A 93 -8.85 1.11 0.87
CA VAL A 93 -8.27 -0.18 0.47
C VAL A 93 -8.67 -1.32 1.39
N THR A 94 -8.83 -2.50 0.81
CA THR A 94 -9.13 -3.75 1.54
C THR A 94 -8.38 -4.91 0.90
N VAL A 95 -8.03 -5.91 1.72
CA VAL A 95 -7.69 -7.22 1.14
C VAL A 95 -8.97 -7.76 0.53
N GLU A 96 -8.91 -8.12 -0.76
CA GLU A 96 -10.06 -8.69 -1.45
C GLU A 96 -10.11 -10.20 -1.22
N PHE A 97 -8.98 -10.87 -1.43
CA PHE A 97 -8.78 -12.28 -1.08
C PHE A 97 -7.29 -12.66 -1.14
N VAL A 98 -6.99 -13.83 -0.59
CA VAL A 98 -5.79 -14.61 -0.90
C VAL A 98 -6.26 -15.95 -1.46
N ALA A 99 -5.62 -16.42 -2.51
CA ALA A 99 -5.92 -17.70 -3.15
C ALA A 99 -4.66 -18.59 -3.14
N GLU A 100 -4.85 -19.90 -3.01
CA GLU A 100 -3.74 -20.87 -3.01
C GLU A 100 -3.62 -21.60 -4.36
N THR A 101 -4.63 -21.48 -5.22
CA THR A 101 -4.62 -22.09 -6.55
C THR A 101 -5.10 -21.11 -7.63
N HIS A 102 -4.64 -21.32 -8.87
CA HIS A 102 -5.13 -20.57 -10.02
C HIS A 102 -6.63 -20.77 -10.26
N ALA A 103 -7.17 -21.97 -10.00
CA ALA A 103 -8.60 -22.23 -10.14
C ALA A 103 -9.43 -21.35 -9.17
N GLU A 104 -8.99 -21.27 -7.90
CA GLU A 104 -9.60 -20.41 -6.91
C GLU A 104 -9.48 -18.93 -7.28
N LEU A 105 -8.30 -18.50 -7.72
CA LEU A 105 -8.03 -17.14 -8.19
C LEU A 105 -9.05 -16.71 -9.26
N TRP A 106 -9.18 -17.52 -10.32
CA TRP A 106 -10.04 -17.17 -11.44
C TRP A 106 -11.52 -17.24 -11.07
N ALA A 107 -11.92 -18.17 -10.21
CA ALA A 107 -13.29 -18.20 -9.68
C ALA A 107 -13.65 -16.91 -8.94
N LYS A 108 -12.79 -16.45 -8.01
CA LYS A 108 -13.01 -15.20 -7.26
C LYS A 108 -12.99 -13.97 -8.17
N LEU A 109 -12.04 -13.89 -9.11
CA LEU A 109 -11.98 -12.77 -10.06
C LEU A 109 -13.17 -12.74 -11.01
N THR A 110 -13.68 -13.90 -11.43
CA THR A 110 -14.87 -14.00 -12.29
C THR A 110 -16.12 -13.54 -11.56
N GLU A 111 -16.24 -13.87 -10.27
CA GLU A 111 -17.31 -13.35 -9.43
C GLU A 111 -17.27 -11.82 -9.34
N LEU A 112 -16.08 -11.25 -9.06
CA LEU A 112 -15.90 -9.79 -9.02
C LEU A 112 -16.16 -9.15 -10.38
N ALA A 113 -15.81 -9.82 -11.48
CA ALA A 113 -16.00 -9.32 -12.82
C ALA A 113 -17.47 -9.11 -13.20
N LYS A 114 -18.43 -9.66 -12.44
CA LYS A 114 -19.87 -9.37 -12.59
C LYS A 114 -20.18 -7.89 -12.36
N ASP A 115 -19.41 -7.20 -11.53
CA ASP A 115 -19.47 -5.74 -11.43
C ASP A 115 -18.66 -5.11 -12.59
N PRO A 116 -19.32 -4.45 -13.56
CA PRO A 116 -18.64 -3.87 -14.72
C PRO A 116 -17.79 -2.63 -14.35
N SER A 117 -17.99 -2.05 -13.17
CA SER A 117 -17.26 -0.88 -12.69
C SER A 117 -15.85 -1.22 -12.16
N ILE A 118 -15.58 -2.51 -11.88
CA ILE A 118 -14.28 -2.99 -11.43
C ILE A 118 -13.30 -3.05 -12.60
N LYS A 119 -12.11 -2.48 -12.37
CA LYS A 119 -10.93 -2.66 -13.21
C LYS A 119 -9.93 -3.59 -12.52
N PHE A 120 -9.10 -4.25 -13.31
CA PHE A 120 -8.15 -5.23 -12.82
C PHE A 120 -6.72 -4.79 -13.14
N ALA A 121 -5.80 -5.01 -12.22
CA ALA A 121 -4.38 -4.78 -12.41
C ALA A 121 -3.64 -6.09 -12.11
N PHE A 122 -3.01 -6.68 -13.11
CA PHE A 122 -2.37 -7.98 -12.98
C PHE A 122 -0.87 -7.86 -13.09
N SER A 123 -0.14 -8.57 -12.23
CA SER A 123 1.28 -8.80 -12.46
C SER A 123 1.50 -9.61 -13.73
N PRO A 124 2.67 -9.53 -14.38
CA PRO A 124 2.92 -10.26 -15.63
C PRO A 124 2.62 -11.76 -15.52
N THR A 125 2.97 -12.40 -14.39
CA THR A 125 2.70 -13.83 -14.16
C THR A 125 1.20 -14.14 -14.14
N ILE A 126 0.38 -13.28 -13.53
CA ILE A 126 -1.08 -13.45 -13.53
C ILE A 126 -1.65 -13.17 -14.94
N ASP A 127 -1.11 -12.15 -15.61
CA ASP A 127 -1.61 -11.66 -16.88
C ASP A 127 -1.50 -12.67 -18.02
N VAL A 128 -0.41 -13.45 -18.04
CA VAL A 128 -0.17 -14.50 -19.05
C VAL A 128 -1.29 -15.54 -19.09
N HIS A 129 -1.97 -15.77 -17.97
CA HIS A 129 -3.06 -16.73 -17.86
C HIS A 129 -4.45 -16.07 -17.83
N ALA A 130 -4.54 -14.76 -18.04
CA ALA A 130 -5.77 -14.00 -17.92
C ALA A 130 -6.81 -14.41 -18.99
N PRO A 131 -8.02 -14.84 -18.59
CA PRO A 131 -9.11 -15.11 -19.54
C PRO A 131 -9.55 -13.85 -20.31
N ALA A 132 -10.12 -14.06 -21.50
CA ALA A 132 -10.62 -12.99 -22.37
C ALA A 132 -11.65 -12.05 -21.69
N LEU A 133 -12.36 -12.56 -20.67
CA LEU A 133 -13.29 -11.79 -19.84
C LEU A 133 -12.71 -10.47 -19.30
N PHE A 134 -11.39 -10.43 -19.06
CA PHE A 134 -10.72 -9.29 -18.44
C PHE A 134 -10.09 -8.31 -19.44
N GLU A 135 -9.95 -8.65 -20.72
CA GLU A 135 -9.13 -7.91 -21.70
C GLU A 135 -9.40 -6.41 -21.74
N ARG A 136 -10.67 -6.00 -21.72
CA ARG A 136 -11.05 -4.58 -21.82
C ARG A 136 -10.93 -3.80 -20.51
N ARG A 137 -10.75 -4.50 -19.39
CA ARG A 137 -10.77 -3.92 -18.04
C ARG A 137 -9.51 -4.22 -17.24
N ARG A 138 -8.52 -4.89 -17.82
CA ARG A 138 -7.23 -5.19 -17.20
C ARG A 138 -6.13 -4.24 -17.65
N VAL A 139 -5.16 -4.05 -16.78
CA VAL A 139 -3.86 -3.43 -17.08
C VAL A 139 -2.76 -4.30 -16.48
N VAL A 140 -1.61 -4.35 -17.14
CA VAL A 140 -0.43 -5.04 -16.61
C VAL A 140 0.34 -4.07 -15.71
N VAL A 141 0.75 -4.53 -14.54
CA VAL A 141 1.51 -3.77 -13.55
C VAL A 141 2.69 -4.58 -13.04
N GLY A 142 3.85 -3.99 -12.87
CA GLY A 142 5.03 -4.69 -12.38
C GLY A 142 5.99 -3.79 -11.61
N TYR A 143 7.28 -4.10 -11.70
CA TYR A 143 8.31 -3.34 -11.01
C TYR A 143 8.39 -1.88 -11.48
N GLY A 144 8.15 -1.62 -12.77
CA GLY A 144 8.06 -0.25 -13.30
C GLY A 144 6.94 0.56 -12.62
N GLU A 145 5.77 -0.04 -12.45
CA GLU A 145 4.65 0.58 -11.73
C GLU A 145 4.94 0.72 -10.23
N ILE A 146 5.68 -0.20 -9.60
CA ILE A 146 6.16 0.00 -8.22
C ILE A 146 7.05 1.24 -8.13
N LEU A 147 8.04 1.39 -9.00
CA LEU A 147 8.92 2.57 -9.03
C LEU A 147 8.16 3.88 -9.27
N LYS A 148 7.12 3.81 -10.12
CA LYS A 148 6.28 4.95 -10.47
C LYS A 148 5.30 5.33 -9.35
N TYR A 149 4.68 4.35 -8.70
CA TYR A 149 3.56 4.58 -7.80
C TYR A 149 3.94 4.59 -6.33
N THR A 150 5.06 3.98 -5.92
CA THR A 150 5.49 4.00 -4.52
C THR A 150 5.60 5.42 -3.94
N PRO A 151 6.22 6.42 -4.61
CA PRO A 151 6.26 7.78 -4.10
C PRO A 151 4.86 8.40 -3.95
N VAL A 152 3.99 8.18 -4.94
CA VAL A 152 2.62 8.71 -4.96
C VAL A 152 1.80 8.16 -3.80
N VAL A 153 1.79 6.84 -3.63
CA VAL A 153 1.01 6.17 -2.59
C VAL A 153 1.57 6.48 -1.20
N ARG A 154 2.89 6.56 -1.06
CA ARG A 154 3.53 7.01 0.18
C ARG A 154 3.05 8.42 0.56
N GLN A 155 2.95 9.33 -0.41
CA GLN A 155 2.44 10.68 -0.18
C GLN A 155 0.95 10.66 0.22
N MET A 156 0.13 9.83 -0.43
CA MET A 156 -1.27 9.66 -0.04
C MET A 156 -1.42 9.19 1.41
N ILE A 157 -0.58 8.26 1.87
CA ILE A 157 -0.55 7.79 3.26
C ILE A 157 -0.12 8.94 4.19
N ALA A 158 0.91 9.70 3.82
CA ALA A 158 1.37 10.85 4.59
C ALA A 158 0.25 11.91 4.74
N GLU A 159 -0.48 12.19 3.67
CA GLU A 159 -1.60 13.16 3.63
C GLU A 159 -2.91 12.63 4.24
N GLY A 160 -2.99 11.36 4.62
CA GLY A 160 -4.22 10.74 5.12
C GLY A 160 -5.31 10.56 4.07
N ARG A 161 -4.91 10.49 2.80
CA ARG A 161 -5.77 10.28 1.63
C ARG A 161 -5.90 8.82 1.22
N LEU A 162 -5.11 7.94 1.81
CA LEU A 162 -5.30 6.50 1.70
C LEU A 162 -5.77 5.97 3.06
N VAL A 163 -6.90 5.26 3.08
CA VAL A 163 -7.49 4.68 4.29
C VAL A 163 -7.75 3.18 4.10
N HIS A 164 -7.85 2.41 5.19
CA HIS A 164 -7.97 0.94 5.11
C HIS A 164 -9.06 0.37 6.03
N ASP A 165 -9.48 -0.86 5.76
CA ASP A 165 -10.52 -1.62 6.47
C ASP A 165 -10.14 -2.11 7.89
N GLY A 166 -8.89 -1.90 8.31
CA GLY A 166 -8.35 -2.45 9.56
C GLY A 166 -7.74 -3.86 9.45
N SER A 167 -7.60 -4.42 8.23
CA SER A 167 -7.01 -5.76 8.04
C SER A 167 -5.62 -5.88 8.67
N ALA A 168 -5.49 -6.82 9.61
CA ALA A 168 -4.22 -7.12 10.26
C ALA A 168 -3.18 -7.63 9.25
N MET A 169 -3.60 -8.44 8.29
CA MET A 169 -2.72 -9.00 7.26
C MET A 169 -2.16 -7.92 6.33
N LEU A 170 -3.01 -6.95 5.90
CA LEU A 170 -2.53 -5.82 5.12
C LEU A 170 -1.59 -4.94 5.96
N ALA A 171 -1.96 -4.65 7.20
CA ALA A 171 -1.12 -3.87 8.11
C ALA A 171 0.27 -4.50 8.32
N GLU A 172 0.33 -5.81 8.45
CA GLU A 172 1.57 -6.57 8.59
C GLU A 172 2.49 -6.38 7.37
N HIS A 173 1.97 -6.54 6.15
CA HIS A 173 2.72 -6.36 4.90
C HIS A 173 3.17 -4.90 4.71
N VAL A 174 2.29 -3.93 5.00
CA VAL A 174 2.60 -2.50 4.86
C VAL A 174 3.70 -2.06 5.83
N ASN A 175 3.62 -2.47 7.10
CA ASN A 175 4.57 -2.03 8.13
C ASN A 175 5.95 -2.67 7.99
N ARG A 176 6.06 -3.87 7.41
CA ARG A 176 7.36 -4.52 7.20
C ARG A 176 8.03 -4.15 5.88
N ALA A 177 7.34 -3.48 4.96
CA ALA A 177 7.91 -3.20 3.66
C ALA A 177 9.06 -2.18 3.76
N VAL A 178 10.20 -2.58 3.20
CA VAL A 178 11.43 -1.77 3.19
C VAL A 178 11.55 -1.00 1.89
N VAL A 179 11.84 0.29 2.01
CA VAL A 179 12.09 1.15 0.85
C VAL A 179 13.55 1.06 0.38
N VAL A 180 13.75 1.03 -0.93
CA VAL A 180 15.04 1.17 -1.60
C VAL A 180 15.01 2.38 -2.53
N LYS A 181 16.16 3.05 -2.69
CA LYS A 181 16.34 4.13 -3.66
C LYS A 181 16.84 3.54 -4.98
N THR A 182 16.27 3.94 -6.10
CA THR A 182 16.64 3.44 -7.43
C THR A 182 16.42 4.53 -8.47
N GLN A 183 17.45 4.86 -9.25
CA GLN A 183 17.37 5.77 -10.42
C GLN A 183 16.50 7.03 -10.18
N GLY A 184 16.73 7.75 -9.08
CA GLY A 184 15.99 8.98 -8.76
C GLY A 184 14.58 8.81 -8.20
N SER A 185 14.09 7.58 -8.02
CA SER A 185 12.83 7.26 -7.34
C SER A 185 13.04 6.32 -6.14
N ILE A 186 11.93 5.89 -5.53
CA ILE A 186 11.88 4.89 -4.48
C ILE A 186 10.95 3.73 -4.85
N ALA A 187 11.23 2.55 -4.32
CA ALA A 187 10.41 1.35 -4.46
C ALA A 187 10.39 0.56 -3.15
N VAL A 188 9.31 -0.19 -2.90
CA VAL A 188 9.31 -1.24 -1.87
C VAL A 188 10.03 -2.49 -2.39
N SER A 189 10.83 -3.14 -1.55
CA SER A 189 11.69 -4.27 -1.96
C SER A 189 11.36 -5.54 -1.19
N SER A 190 10.94 -6.60 -1.90
CA SER A 190 10.80 -7.94 -1.29
C SER A 190 12.12 -8.45 -0.73
N GLN A 191 13.23 -8.24 -1.45
CA GLN A 191 14.54 -8.76 -1.06
C GLN A 191 15.08 -8.12 0.22
N LYS A 192 14.69 -6.88 0.53
CA LYS A 192 15.14 -6.16 1.73
C LYS A 192 14.13 -6.21 2.87
N SER A 193 12.89 -6.61 2.60
CA SER A 193 11.86 -6.73 3.62
C SER A 193 12.03 -8.06 4.37
N PRO A 194 11.76 -8.09 5.70
CA PRO A 194 11.98 -9.28 6.53
C PRO A 194 10.92 -10.38 6.32
N GLY A 195 9.96 -10.18 5.42
CA GLY A 195 8.89 -11.14 5.14
C GLY A 195 8.04 -10.72 3.93
N PRO A 196 6.93 -11.44 3.68
CA PRO A 196 6.03 -11.21 2.54
C PRO A 196 5.47 -9.79 2.50
N ILE A 197 5.45 -9.15 1.32
CA ILE A 197 4.93 -7.78 1.12
C ILE A 197 4.02 -7.65 -0.11
N GLU A 198 3.51 -8.76 -0.63
CA GLU A 198 2.66 -8.86 -1.83
C GLU A 198 1.40 -7.98 -1.69
N LEU A 199 0.75 -8.00 -0.52
CA LEU A 199 -0.36 -7.11 -0.22
C LEU A 199 0.02 -5.63 -0.23
N CYS A 200 1.24 -5.28 0.19
CA CYS A 200 1.72 -3.90 0.09
C CYS A 200 1.93 -3.48 -1.38
N ARG A 201 2.49 -4.36 -2.22
CA ARG A 201 2.69 -4.09 -3.65
C ARG A 201 1.38 -3.95 -4.41
N THR A 202 0.47 -4.90 -4.22
CA THR A 202 -0.87 -4.87 -4.83
C THR A 202 -1.67 -3.66 -4.35
N MET A 203 -1.59 -3.29 -3.06
CA MET A 203 -2.16 -2.05 -2.55
C MET A 203 -1.61 -0.82 -3.28
N ILE A 204 -0.28 -0.72 -3.48
CA ILE A 204 0.33 0.42 -4.18
C ILE A 204 -0.23 0.53 -5.61
N TRP A 205 -0.32 -0.58 -6.35
CA TRP A 205 -0.89 -0.58 -7.70
C TRP A 205 -2.36 -0.20 -7.71
N ALA A 206 -3.19 -0.86 -6.91
CA ALA A 206 -4.62 -0.61 -6.85
C ALA A 206 -4.91 0.84 -6.47
N SER A 207 -4.24 1.35 -5.43
CA SER A 207 -4.43 2.71 -4.91
C SER A 207 -4.09 3.77 -5.94
N ALA A 208 -2.94 3.65 -6.59
CA ALA A 208 -2.49 4.62 -7.58
C ALA A 208 -3.37 4.63 -8.83
N LEU A 209 -3.89 3.47 -9.24
CA LEU A 209 -4.82 3.37 -10.38
C LEU A 209 -6.22 3.88 -10.02
N ALA A 210 -6.70 3.62 -8.80
CA ALA A 210 -7.98 4.10 -8.31
C ALA A 210 -8.00 5.62 -8.12
N ALA A 211 -6.93 6.19 -7.58
CA ALA A 211 -6.84 7.61 -7.24
C ALA A 211 -6.67 8.55 -8.45
N ARG A 212 -6.50 8.02 -9.67
CA ARG A 212 -6.38 8.88 -10.86
C ARG A 212 -7.68 9.66 -11.08
N PRO A 213 -7.62 10.98 -11.30
CA PRO A 213 -8.80 11.77 -11.65
C PRO A 213 -9.50 11.15 -12.86
N ARG A 214 -10.78 10.80 -12.70
CA ARG A 214 -11.60 10.40 -13.84
C ARG A 214 -11.81 11.64 -14.69
N ALA A 215 -11.39 11.62 -15.96
CA ALA A 215 -11.76 12.66 -16.90
C ALA A 215 -13.30 12.70 -16.98
N SER A 216 -13.90 13.72 -16.35
CA SER A 216 -15.33 13.95 -16.39
C SER A 216 -15.71 14.48 -17.76
N GLY A 217 -16.15 13.59 -18.66
CA GLY A 217 -16.81 13.93 -19.91
C GLY A 217 -15.93 14.54 -20.99
N LYS A 218 -16.18 14.17 -22.25
CA LYS A 218 -15.67 14.93 -23.40
C LYS A 218 -16.19 16.37 -23.28
N PRO A 219 -15.38 17.43 -23.53
CA PRO A 219 -15.92 18.77 -23.69
C PRO A 219 -16.92 18.73 -24.85
N ALA A 220 -18.20 18.95 -24.56
CA ALA A 220 -19.22 19.12 -25.58
C ALA A 220 -18.97 20.47 -26.26
N LEU A 221 -18.56 20.45 -27.52
CA LEU A 221 -18.55 21.63 -28.38
C LEU A 221 -20.01 22.03 -28.62
N VAL A 222 -20.48 23.08 -27.94
CA VAL A 222 -21.74 23.75 -28.29
C VAL A 222 -21.45 24.60 -29.51
N VAL A 223 -21.87 24.13 -30.68
CA VAL A 223 -21.91 24.96 -31.89
C VAL A 223 -23.15 25.85 -31.78
N ILE A 224 -22.95 27.15 -31.56
CA ILE A 224 -24.00 28.14 -31.69
C ILE A 224 -24.14 28.43 -33.18
N ALA A 225 -25.24 27.99 -33.79
CA ALA A 225 -25.60 28.41 -35.14
C ALA A 225 -26.24 29.81 -35.07
N ASN A 226 -25.71 30.75 -35.87
CA ASN A 226 -26.30 32.05 -36.13
C ASN A 226 -27.44 31.95 -37.12
#